data_AF-A0A2P2ID51-F1
#
_entry.id   AF-A0A2P2ID51-F1
#
_cell.length_a   1.000
_cell.length_b   1.000
_cell.length_c   1.000
_cell.angle_alpha   90.00
_cell.angle_beta   90.00
_cell.angle_gamma   90.00
#
_symmetry.space_group_name_H-M   'P 1'
#
loop_
_entity.id
_entity.type
_entity.pdbx_description
1 polymer ?
#
loop_
_entity_poly.entity_id
_entity_poly.type
_entity_poly.pdbx_seq_one_letter_code
_entity_poly.pdbx_strand_id
1 'polypeptide(L)'
;FSLTNIKRIKSMIWADFLAAYSNRNVVQWSIWWAAATCGYLQAMNYIQPLWQSVVEDGDASIYNGAMDCISTFLGALSAFSVSYLSVDWNNTGELVLACVSLIQAVVLTVMGFTNSIVVTYIGYVIFRVLYEFIITIAGYQVAKSLKSDSYGLVFGINMFMSLVIQTVVTIIVIDV
;
A
#
# COMPACT_ATOMS: atom_id res chain seq x y z
N PHE A 1 -3.24 37.00 7.07
CA PHE A 1 -3.71 36.15 5.95
C PHE A 1 -5.09 36.64 5.53
N SER A 2 -5.31 37.07 4.28
CA SER A 2 -6.59 37.70 3.83
C SER A 2 -7.58 36.66 3.26
N LEU A 3 -8.89 36.90 3.37
CA LEU A 3 -9.95 36.09 2.74
C LEU A 3 -9.75 35.94 1.22
N THR A 4 -9.19 36.95 0.56
CA THR A 4 -8.85 36.91 -0.87
C THR A 4 -7.75 35.88 -1.16
N ASN A 5 -6.77 35.75 -0.26
CA ASN A 5 -5.70 34.76 -0.38
C ASN A 5 -6.24 33.34 -0.21
N ILE A 6 -7.19 33.13 0.70
CA ILE A 6 -7.85 31.83 0.91
C ILE A 6 -8.64 31.42 -0.34
N LYS A 7 -9.43 32.32 -0.92
CA LYS A 7 -10.17 32.05 -2.17
C LYS A 7 -9.22 31.68 -3.31
N ARG A 8 -8.11 32.40 -3.45
CA ARG A 8 -7.08 32.11 -4.47
C ARG A 8 -6.45 30.73 -4.27
N ILE A 9 -6.03 30.40 -3.05
CA ILE A 9 -5.43 29.09 -2.73
C ILE A 9 -6.41 27.96 -3.00
N LYS A 10 -7.67 28.09 -2.57
CA LYS A 10 -8.72 27.10 -2.86
C LYS A 10 -8.89 26.88 -4.36
N SER A 11 -8.93 27.96 -5.14
CA SER A 11 -9.03 27.88 -6.60
C SER A 11 -7.84 27.19 -7.24
N MET A 12 -6.62 27.46 -6.75
CA MET A 12 -5.40 26.81 -7.26
C MET A 12 -5.40 25.32 -6.97
N ILE A 13 -5.66 24.91 -5.72
CA ILE A 13 -5.75 23.50 -5.32
C ILE A 13 -6.82 22.77 -6.14
N TRP A 14 -7.97 23.39 -6.36
CA TRP A 14 -9.04 22.79 -7.15
C TRP A 14 -8.67 22.63 -8.63
N ALA A 15 -7.99 23.64 -9.21
CA ALA A 15 -7.50 23.54 -10.57
C ALA A 15 -6.44 22.44 -10.73
N ASP A 16 -5.50 22.33 -9.78
CA ASP A 16 -4.48 21.28 -9.76
C ASP A 16 -5.09 19.89 -9.57
N PHE A 17 -6.10 19.77 -8.71
CA PHE A 17 -6.88 18.54 -8.55
C PHE A 17 -7.54 18.11 -9.87
N LEU A 18 -8.29 19.01 -10.51
CA LEU A 18 -8.95 18.70 -11.78
C LEU A 18 -7.94 18.36 -12.87
N ALA A 19 -6.83 19.08 -12.95
CA ALA A 19 -5.78 18.82 -13.93
C ALA A 19 -5.15 17.44 -13.72
N ALA A 20 -4.85 17.08 -12.47
CA ALA A 20 -4.29 15.78 -12.11
C ALA A 20 -5.23 14.62 -12.48
N TYR A 21 -6.48 14.65 -12.01
CA TYR A 21 -7.44 13.56 -12.20
C TYR A 21 -8.15 13.57 -13.56
N SER A 22 -7.87 14.54 -14.43
CA SER A 22 -8.21 14.45 -15.86
C SER A 22 -7.31 13.49 -16.62
N ASN A 23 -6.13 13.17 -16.09
CA ASN A 23 -5.22 12.19 -16.69
C ASN A 23 -5.64 10.77 -16.31
N ARG A 24 -6.01 9.96 -17.30
CA ARG A 24 -6.43 8.56 -17.10
C ARG A 24 -5.38 7.72 -16.38
N ASN A 25 -4.10 7.92 -16.69
CA ASN A 25 -3.01 7.18 -16.06
C ASN A 25 -2.94 7.50 -14.55
N VAL A 26 -3.06 8.77 -14.18
CA VAL A 26 -3.11 9.19 -12.77
C VAL A 26 -4.30 8.53 -12.07
N VAL A 27 -5.49 8.56 -12.67
CA VAL A 27 -6.69 7.94 -12.07
C VAL A 27 -6.49 6.44 -11.85
N GLN A 28 -6.04 5.71 -12.87
CA GLN A 28 -5.84 4.25 -12.78
C GLN A 28 -4.82 3.88 -11.69
N TRP A 29 -3.65 4.52 -11.70
CA TRP A 29 -2.60 4.23 -10.73
C TRP A 29 -2.95 4.72 -9.32
N SER A 30 -3.69 5.82 -9.18
CA SER A 30 -4.23 6.27 -7.89
C SER A 30 -5.22 5.29 -7.30
N ILE A 31 -6.10 4.69 -8.10
CA ILE A 31 -7.04 3.64 -7.64
C ILE A 31 -6.27 2.43 -7.13
N TRP A 32 -5.30 1.95 -7.92
CA TRP A 32 -4.45 0.83 -7.51
C TRP A 32 -3.65 1.11 -6.25
N TRP A 33 -3.05 2.30 -6.18
CA TRP A 33 -2.32 2.75 -4.99
C TRP A 33 -3.22 2.74 -3.76
N ALA A 34 -4.42 3.33 -3.85
CA ALA A 34 -5.35 3.40 -2.72
C ALA A 34 -5.85 2.01 -2.28
N ALA A 35 -6.14 1.12 -3.22
CA ALA A 35 -6.55 -0.25 -2.93
C ALA A 35 -5.42 -1.06 -2.28
N ALA A 36 -4.19 -0.97 -2.80
CA ALA A 36 -3.02 -1.66 -2.25
C ALA A 36 -2.68 -1.18 -0.84
N THR A 37 -2.65 0.15 -0.62
CA THR A 37 -2.42 0.72 0.72
C THR A 37 -3.52 0.33 1.69
N CYS A 38 -4.78 0.28 1.26
CA CYS A 38 -5.88 -0.19 2.10
C CYS A 38 -5.65 -1.65 2.54
N GLY A 39 -5.39 -2.55 1.59
CA GLY A 39 -5.12 -3.96 1.89
C GLY A 39 -3.90 -4.15 2.81
N TYR A 40 -2.85 -3.36 2.57
CA TYR A 40 -1.66 -3.34 3.42
C TYR A 40 -1.98 -2.92 4.86
N LEU A 41 -2.66 -1.78 5.04
CA LEU A 41 -3.02 -1.28 6.37
C LEU A 41 -3.96 -2.26 7.08
N GLN A 42 -4.86 -2.93 6.35
CA GLN A 42 -5.68 -3.99 6.91
C GLN A 42 -4.81 -5.15 7.41
N ALA A 43 -3.90 -5.67 6.59
CA ALA A 43 -3.00 -6.74 7.02
C ALA A 43 -2.16 -6.34 8.25
N MET A 44 -1.66 -5.10 8.30
CA MET A 44 -0.87 -4.60 9.44
C MET A 44 -1.69 -4.49 10.73
N ASN A 45 -2.98 -4.18 10.66
CA ASN A 45 -3.84 -4.15 11.84
C ASN A 45 -4.04 -5.54 12.47
N TYR A 46 -4.06 -6.60 11.65
CA TYR A 46 -4.38 -7.96 12.09
C TYR A 46 -3.16 -8.87 12.25
N ILE A 47 -1.96 -8.46 11.82
CA ILE A 47 -0.77 -9.32 11.90
C ILE A 47 -0.37 -9.67 13.34
N GLN A 48 -0.42 -8.69 14.26
CA GLN A 48 -0.08 -8.92 15.66
C GLN A 48 -1.11 -9.82 16.36
N PRO A 49 -2.44 -9.58 16.24
CA PRO A 49 -3.45 -10.52 16.71
C PRO A 49 -3.31 -11.93 16.13
N LEU A 50 -3.03 -12.05 14.83
CA LEU A 50 -2.81 -13.34 14.18
C LEU A 50 -1.66 -14.10 14.84
N TRP A 51 -0.49 -13.47 14.97
CA TRP A 51 0.67 -14.10 15.62
C TRP A 51 0.40 -14.49 17.07
N GLN A 52 -0.34 -13.66 17.81
CA GLN A 52 -0.75 -14.00 19.17
C GLN A 52 -1.63 -15.25 19.18
N SER A 53 -2.65 -15.34 18.33
CA SER A 53 -3.54 -16.52 18.26
C SER A 53 -2.79 -17.80 17.91
N VAL A 54 -1.83 -17.73 16.97
CA VAL A 54 -1.02 -18.89 16.56
C VAL A 54 -0.07 -19.35 17.67
N VAL A 55 0.42 -18.42 18.50
CA VAL A 55 1.33 -18.74 19.62
C VAL A 55 0.55 -19.25 20.83
N GLU A 56 -0.63 -18.71 21.13
CA GLU A 56 -1.49 -19.23 22.21
C GLU A 56 -1.92 -20.68 21.97
N ASP A 57 -2.08 -21.07 20.69
CA ASP A 57 -2.34 -22.45 20.28
C ASP A 57 -1.08 -23.35 20.26
N GLY A 58 0.10 -22.82 20.58
CA GLY A 58 1.39 -23.51 20.54
C GLY A 58 2.33 -23.16 21.70
N ASP A 59 3.61 -23.53 21.59
CA ASP A 59 4.63 -23.28 22.62
C ASP A 59 5.87 -22.62 21.97
N ALA A 60 5.65 -21.48 21.30
CA ALA A 60 6.64 -20.84 20.44
C ALA A 60 7.04 -19.43 20.90
N SER A 61 8.34 -19.12 20.79
CA SER A 61 8.89 -17.81 21.12
C SER A 61 8.50 -16.73 20.09
N ILE A 62 8.18 -15.53 20.58
CA ILE A 62 7.75 -14.39 19.77
C ILE A 62 8.96 -13.54 19.32
N TYR A 63 9.05 -13.24 18.02
CA TYR A 63 10.11 -12.45 17.40
C TYR A 63 9.58 -11.29 16.53
N ASN A 64 8.40 -10.76 16.84
CA ASN A 64 7.67 -9.76 16.03
C ASN A 64 8.55 -8.57 15.61
N GLY A 65 9.27 -7.96 16.57
CA GLY A 65 10.15 -6.82 16.28
C GLY A 65 11.31 -7.17 15.34
N ALA A 66 11.87 -8.38 15.43
CA ALA A 66 12.89 -8.82 14.48
C ALA A 66 12.31 -8.99 13.06
N MET A 67 11.09 -9.52 12.96
CA MET A 67 10.40 -9.65 11.67
C MET A 67 10.04 -8.30 11.07
N ASP A 68 9.66 -7.31 11.89
CA ASP A 68 9.46 -5.91 11.45
C ASP A 68 10.75 -5.28 10.91
N CYS A 69 11.88 -5.48 11.59
CA CYS A 69 13.18 -5.00 11.13
C CYS A 69 13.59 -5.65 9.79
N ILE A 70 13.48 -6.98 9.69
CA ILE A 70 13.85 -7.72 8.48
C ILE A 70 12.96 -7.30 7.31
N SER A 71 11.64 -7.26 7.51
CA SER A 71 10.70 -6.87 6.46
C SER A 71 10.89 -5.43 6.01
N THR A 72 11.22 -4.51 6.92
CA THR A 72 11.52 -3.12 6.58
C THR A 72 12.81 -3.01 5.76
N PHE A 73 13.87 -3.70 6.17
CA PHE A 73 15.14 -3.71 5.44
C PHE A 73 14.98 -4.28 4.02
N LEU A 74 14.36 -5.45 3.90
CA LEU A 74 14.13 -6.09 2.61
C LEU A 74 13.13 -5.31 1.74
N GLY A 75 12.11 -4.72 2.35
CA GLY A 75 11.17 -3.82 1.67
C GLY A 75 11.88 -2.61 1.08
N ALA A 76 12.79 -1.98 1.83
CA ALA A 76 13.61 -0.87 1.32
C ALA A 76 14.50 -1.29 0.14
N LEU A 77 15.14 -2.47 0.20
CA LEU A 77 15.90 -3.00 -0.94
C LEU A 77 15.00 -3.25 -2.16
N SER A 78 13.79 -3.74 -1.94
CA SER A 78 12.82 -3.99 -3.01
C SER A 78 12.36 -2.68 -3.66
N ALA A 79 11.98 -1.68 -2.88
CA ALA A 79 11.66 -0.35 -3.38
C ALA A 79 12.84 0.26 -4.16
N PHE A 80 14.06 0.15 -3.63
CA PHE A 80 15.25 0.64 -4.29
C PHE A 80 15.51 -0.06 -5.63
N SER A 81 15.24 -1.37 -5.71
CA SER A 81 15.42 -2.14 -6.95
C SER A 81 14.60 -1.59 -8.12
N VAL A 82 13.42 -1.01 -7.87
CA VAL A 82 12.55 -0.40 -8.89
C VAL A 82 13.29 0.68 -9.67
N SER A 83 14.20 1.41 -9.04
CA SER A 83 14.98 2.48 -9.69
C SER A 83 16.01 1.97 -10.71
N TYR A 84 16.37 0.69 -10.65
CA TYR A 84 17.31 0.03 -11.58
C TYR A 84 16.61 -0.77 -12.69
N LEU A 85 15.29 -0.92 -12.62
CA LEU A 85 14.53 -1.67 -13.61
C LEU A 85 14.16 -0.79 -14.81
N SER A 86 14.74 -1.09 -15.97
CA SER A 86 14.39 -0.48 -17.26
C SER A 86 13.12 -1.12 -17.86
N VAL A 87 12.01 -1.07 -17.14
CA VAL A 87 10.72 -1.69 -17.51
C VAL A 87 9.73 -0.63 -17.98
N ASP A 88 9.00 -0.91 -19.06
CA ASP A 88 7.88 -0.08 -19.50
C ASP A 88 6.63 -0.37 -18.66
N TRP A 89 6.58 0.26 -17.49
CA TRP A 89 5.49 0.13 -16.52
C TRP A 89 4.11 0.52 -17.06
N ASN A 90 3.99 1.21 -18.21
CA ASN A 90 2.69 1.49 -18.81
C ASN A 90 2.06 0.24 -19.45
N ASN A 91 2.90 -0.64 -20.00
CA ASN A 91 2.43 -1.85 -20.68
C ASN A 91 2.49 -3.08 -19.77
N THR A 92 3.53 -3.20 -18.94
CA THR A 92 3.72 -4.36 -18.06
C THR A 92 3.19 -4.15 -16.65
N GLY A 93 2.96 -2.91 -16.25
CA GLY A 93 2.61 -2.56 -14.86
C GLY A 93 1.34 -3.22 -14.38
N GLU A 94 0.28 -3.27 -15.19
CA GLU A 94 -0.99 -3.91 -14.82
C GLU A 94 -0.84 -5.42 -14.62
N LEU A 95 -0.06 -6.10 -15.47
CA LEU A 95 0.21 -7.53 -15.32
C LEU A 95 1.02 -7.82 -14.07
N VAL A 96 2.06 -7.00 -13.81
CA VAL A 96 2.88 -7.12 -12.60
C VAL A 96 2.03 -6.88 -11.35
N LEU A 97 1.17 -5.85 -11.35
CA LEU A 97 0.21 -5.58 -10.29
C LEU A 97 -0.70 -6.78 -10.03
N ALA A 98 -1.30 -7.34 -11.07
CA ALA A 98 -2.21 -8.47 -10.95
C ALA A 98 -1.53 -9.71 -10.38
N CYS A 99 -0.35 -10.07 -10.92
CA CYS A 99 0.42 -11.22 -10.45
C CYS A 99 0.87 -11.04 -9.00
N VAL A 100 1.41 -9.88 -8.64
CA VAL A 100 1.87 -9.61 -7.27
C VAL A 100 0.69 -9.59 -6.30
N SER A 101 -0.44 -8.98 -6.68
CA SER A 101 -1.66 -8.97 -5.85
C SER A 101 -2.20 -10.38 -5.62
N LEU A 102 -2.16 -11.25 -6.64
CA LEU A 102 -2.56 -12.65 -6.50
C LEU A 102 -1.61 -13.41 -5.57
N ILE A 103 -0.30 -13.20 -5.69
CA ILE A 103 0.68 -13.79 -4.77
C ILE A 103 0.42 -13.31 -3.34
N GLN A 104 0.19 -12.00 -3.14
CA GLN A 104 -0.12 -11.45 -1.83
C GLN A 104 -1.41 -12.03 -1.25
N ALA A 105 -2.46 -12.20 -2.05
CA ALA A 105 -3.71 -12.83 -1.63
C ALA A 105 -3.48 -14.29 -1.18
N VAL A 106 -2.71 -15.07 -1.94
CA VAL A 106 -2.34 -16.44 -1.56
C VAL A 106 -1.53 -16.46 -0.27
N VAL A 107 -0.53 -15.58 -0.14
CA VAL A 107 0.31 -15.47 1.07
C VAL A 107 -0.54 -15.14 2.29
N LEU A 108 -1.40 -14.11 2.22
CA LEU A 108 -2.29 -13.74 3.32
C LEU A 108 -3.26 -14.87 3.69
N THR A 109 -3.79 -15.58 2.68
CA THR A 109 -4.68 -16.74 2.91
C THR A 109 -3.95 -17.85 3.66
N VAL A 110 -2.74 -18.22 3.23
CA VAL A 110 -1.91 -19.22 3.91
C VAL A 110 -1.59 -18.80 5.34
N MET A 111 -1.28 -17.52 5.57
CA MET A 111 -1.04 -16.98 6.91
C MET A 111 -2.27 -17.08 7.81
N GLY A 112 -3.47 -16.87 7.28
CA GLY A 112 -4.72 -16.91 8.06
C GLY A 112 -5.19 -18.32 8.45
N PHE A 113 -4.72 -19.37 7.78
CA PHE A 113 -5.15 -20.77 8.03
C PHE A 113 -4.07 -21.67 8.66
N THR A 114 -2.85 -21.16 8.85
CA THR A 114 -1.75 -21.94 9.40
C THR A 114 -1.64 -21.76 10.92
N ASN A 115 -1.29 -22.83 11.63
CA ASN A 115 -0.95 -22.81 13.05
C ASN A 115 0.57 -22.73 13.29
N SER A 116 1.35 -22.37 12.27
CA SER A 116 2.80 -22.26 12.36
C SER A 116 3.24 -20.79 12.35
N ILE A 117 3.76 -20.32 13.49
CA ILE A 117 4.30 -18.96 13.61
C ILE A 117 5.39 -18.69 12.57
N VAL A 118 6.24 -19.68 12.27
CA VAL A 118 7.30 -19.57 11.25
C VAL A 118 6.71 -19.31 9.86
N VAL A 119 5.64 -20.02 9.48
CA VAL A 119 4.97 -19.80 8.19
C VAL A 119 4.36 -18.40 8.14
N THR A 120 3.73 -17.95 9.22
CA THR A 120 3.17 -16.58 9.28
C THR A 120 4.24 -15.49 9.22
N TYR A 121 5.42 -15.70 9.84
CA TYR A 121 6.56 -14.78 9.78
C TYR A 121 7.17 -14.68 8.38
N ILE A 122 7.40 -15.82 7.72
CA ILE A 122 7.90 -15.85 6.35
C ILE A 122 6.88 -15.17 5.42
N GLY A 123 5.60 -15.51 5.56
CA GLY A 123 4.52 -14.90 4.78
C GLY A 123 4.45 -13.38 4.98
N TYR A 124 4.56 -12.90 6.21
CA TYR A 124 4.60 -11.47 6.53
C TYR A 124 5.75 -10.74 5.81
N VAL A 125 6.96 -11.30 5.86
CA VAL A 125 8.12 -10.71 5.18
C VAL A 125 7.90 -10.66 3.67
N ILE A 126 7.41 -11.75 3.06
CA ILE A 126 7.10 -11.79 1.62
C ILE A 126 6.04 -10.74 1.27
N PHE A 127 4.94 -10.68 2.03
CA PHE A 127 3.85 -9.74 1.82
C PHE A 127 4.35 -8.29 1.87
N ARG A 128 5.15 -7.94 2.89
CA ARG A 128 5.76 -6.61 3.07
C ARG A 128 6.67 -6.23 1.90
N VAL A 129 7.57 -7.13 1.50
CA VAL A 129 8.49 -6.89 0.38
C VAL A 129 7.73 -6.64 -0.92
N LEU A 130 6.72 -7.47 -1.22
CA LEU A 130 5.90 -7.32 -2.42
C LEU A 130 5.07 -6.03 -2.41
N TYR A 131 4.57 -5.63 -1.24
CA TYR A 131 3.84 -4.37 -1.10
C TYR A 131 4.74 -3.17 -1.40
N GLU A 132 5.94 -3.12 -0.81
CA GLU A 132 6.89 -2.02 -1.03
C GLU A 132 7.33 -1.91 -2.50
N PHE A 133 7.47 -3.06 -3.18
CA PHE A 133 7.73 -3.09 -4.62
C PHE A 133 6.61 -2.41 -5.42
N ILE A 134 5.36 -2.85 -5.21
CA ILE A 134 4.20 -2.37 -5.95
C ILE A 134 3.89 -0.90 -5.64
N ILE A 135 3.93 -0.51 -4.37
CA ILE A 135 3.60 0.87 -3.99
C ILE A 135 4.63 1.86 -4.53
N THR A 136 5.89 1.44 -4.66
CA THR A 136 6.94 2.23 -5.32
C THR A 136 6.67 2.42 -6.81
N ILE A 137 6.28 1.36 -7.53
CA ILE A 137 5.90 1.44 -8.94
C ILE A 137 4.68 2.34 -9.13
N ALA A 138 3.64 2.15 -8.32
CA ALA A 138 2.42 2.95 -8.39
C ALA A 138 2.70 4.43 -8.08
N GLY A 139 3.49 4.72 -7.06
CA GLY A 139 3.91 6.07 -6.72
C GLY A 139 4.73 6.71 -7.84
N TYR A 140 5.67 5.98 -8.43
CA TYR A 140 6.45 6.43 -9.59
C TYR A 140 5.55 6.80 -10.79
N GLN A 141 4.58 5.95 -11.11
CA GLN A 141 3.67 6.15 -12.25
C GLN A 141 2.72 7.35 -12.04
N VAL A 142 2.20 7.52 -10.82
CA VAL A 142 1.44 8.71 -10.45
C VAL A 142 2.33 9.95 -10.57
N ALA A 143 3.52 9.96 -9.97
CA ALA A 143 4.40 11.11 -9.95
C ALA A 143 4.87 11.54 -11.36
N LYS A 144 5.22 10.58 -12.23
CA LYS A 144 5.66 10.85 -13.61
C LYS A 144 4.59 11.56 -14.45
N SER A 145 3.32 11.37 -14.12
CA SER A 145 2.16 11.91 -14.84
C SER A 145 1.64 13.24 -14.27
N LEU A 146 2.31 13.79 -13.24
CA LEU A 146 1.90 14.99 -12.51
C LEU A 146 2.91 16.13 -12.66
N LYS A 147 2.44 17.36 -12.40
CA LYS A 147 3.31 18.52 -12.19
C LYS A 147 3.96 18.42 -10.80
N SER A 148 5.20 18.90 -10.67
CA SER A 148 5.98 18.88 -9.42
C SER A 148 5.21 19.44 -8.22
N ASP A 149 4.42 20.48 -8.45
CA ASP A 149 3.75 21.25 -7.40
C ASP A 149 2.49 20.55 -6.88
N SER A 150 2.04 19.49 -7.55
CA SER A 150 0.78 18.78 -7.25
C SER A 150 0.99 17.39 -6.62
N TYR A 151 2.23 16.92 -6.44
CA TYR A 151 2.50 15.59 -5.88
C TYR A 151 1.86 15.41 -4.50
N GLY A 152 2.14 16.32 -3.57
CA GLY A 152 1.64 16.22 -2.20
C GLY A 152 0.11 16.18 -2.12
N LEU A 153 -0.57 16.92 -3.01
CA LEU A 153 -2.04 16.89 -3.09
C LEU A 153 -2.56 15.51 -3.52
N VAL A 154 -2.03 14.96 -4.60
CA VAL A 154 -2.51 13.68 -5.15
C VAL A 154 -2.16 12.52 -4.23
N PHE A 155 -0.93 12.46 -3.69
CA PHE A 155 -0.55 11.45 -2.70
C PHE A 155 -1.41 11.56 -1.42
N GLY A 156 -1.70 12.78 -0.97
CA GLY A 156 -2.59 13.01 0.17
C GLY A 156 -4.01 12.51 -0.06
N ILE A 157 -4.57 12.73 -1.24
CA ILE A 157 -5.91 12.24 -1.61
C ILE A 157 -5.91 10.71 -1.73
N ASN A 158 -4.90 10.13 -2.37
CA ASN A 158 -4.80 8.67 -2.46
C ASN A 158 -4.74 8.04 -1.07
N MET A 159 -3.96 8.61 -0.14
CA MET A 159 -3.87 8.16 1.26
C MET A 159 -5.21 8.31 1.98
N PHE A 160 -5.87 9.47 1.83
CA PHE A 160 -7.18 9.70 2.42
C PHE A 160 -8.21 8.66 1.92
N MET A 161 -8.26 8.41 0.60
CA MET A 161 -9.15 7.41 0.03
C MET A 161 -8.82 6.00 0.51
N SER A 162 -7.54 5.64 0.61
CA SER A 162 -7.11 4.36 1.21
C SER A 162 -7.66 4.19 2.63
N LEU A 163 -7.53 5.22 3.47
CA LEU A 163 -8.02 5.18 4.85
C LEU A 163 -9.55 5.09 4.92
N VAL A 164 -10.27 5.79 4.03
CA VAL A 164 -11.73 5.67 3.93
C VAL A 164 -12.14 4.25 3.55
N ILE A 165 -11.52 3.65 2.53
CA ILE A 165 -11.81 2.27 2.12
C ILE A 165 -11.48 1.30 3.25
N GLN A 166 -10.32 1.46 3.89
CA GLN A 166 -9.91 0.65 5.03
C GLN A 166 -10.91 0.74 6.18
N THR A 167 -11.42 1.94 6.49
CA THR A 167 -12.42 2.15 7.54
C THR A 167 -13.71 1.41 7.21
N VAL A 168 -14.19 1.50 5.97
CA VAL A 168 -15.38 0.79 5.51
C VAL A 168 -15.19 -0.72 5.61
N VAL A 169 -14.07 -1.26 5.11
CA VAL A 169 -13.75 -2.69 5.20
C VAL A 169 -13.66 -3.14 6.66
N THR A 170 -13.04 -2.35 7.53
CA THR A 170 -12.92 -2.66 8.96
C THR A 170 -14.28 -2.72 9.65
N ILE A 171 -15.18 -1.78 9.37
CA ILE A 171 -16.56 -1.80 9.90
C ILE A 171 -17.33 -3.04 9.42
N ILE A 172 -17.07 -3.52 8.21
CA ILE A 172 -17.72 -4.72 7.66
C ILE A 172 -17.17 -6.01 8.29
N VAL A 173 -15.85 -6.07 8.55
CA VAL A 173 -15.15 -7.28 8.99
C VAL A 173 -15.14 -7.43 10.51
N ILE A 174 -15.10 -6.33 11.27
CA ILE A 174 -15.28 -6.38 12.72
C ILE A 174 -16.76 -6.67 12.98
N ASP A 175 -17.05 -7.89 13.43
CA ASP A 175 -18.38 -8.26 13.90
C ASP A 175 -18.88 -7.31 14.99
N VAL A 176 -20.19 -6.99 14.92
CA VAL A 176 -21.01 -6.45 16.02
C VAL A 176 -21.28 -7.54 17.05
#